data_AF-A0A6P1DKP5-F1
#
_entry.id   AF-A0A6P1DKP5-F1
#
_cell.length_a   1.000
_cell.length_b   1.000
_cell.length_c   1.000
_cell.angle_alpha   90.00
_cell.angle_beta   90.00
_cell.angle_gamma   90.00
#
_symmetry.space_group_name_H-M   'P 1'
#
loop_
_entity.id
_entity.type
_entity.pdbx_description
1 polymer ?
#
loop_
_entity_poly.entity_id
_entity_poly.type
_entity_poly.pdbx_seq_one_letter_code
_entity_poly.pdbx_strand_id
1 'polypeptide(L)'
;MKKFAATLIALLLFSASTIAQKANNYEDLWKTVQKFEEGNLPKSALNEVDKIYASAKKENNAPQLLKTLLFKSKYALILEEDAQLNIINSFNTEISKTELPTKNILESVLANLYWQYYQQNRWKFYDRTTAESKVDTADYRTWDLQTIFAEIHLHFQNSLQNEVLAQKTDLNNFNAILELQKDSKIFRPTLYDFLSHNALDFYKTSETSIANPVYKFEISDEKYLANFKDF
;
A
#
# COMPACT_ATOMS: atom_id res chain seq x y z
N MET A 1 -13.51 -33.58 -45.01
CA MET A 1 -12.51 -33.24 -43.98
C MET A 1 -11.93 -31.82 -44.14
N LYS A 2 -11.38 -31.43 -45.30
CA LYS A 2 -10.79 -30.08 -45.49
C LYS A 2 -11.76 -28.90 -45.26
N LYS A 3 -13.04 -29.03 -45.66
CA LYS A 3 -14.07 -27.98 -45.44
C LYS A 3 -14.49 -27.80 -43.98
N PHE A 4 -14.37 -28.86 -43.16
CA PHE A 4 -14.69 -28.82 -41.73
C PHE A 4 -13.55 -28.20 -40.90
N ALA A 5 -12.30 -28.42 -41.32
CA ALA A 5 -11.14 -27.77 -40.70
C ALA A 5 -11.14 -26.25 -40.93
N ALA A 6 -11.54 -25.79 -42.12
CA ALA A 6 -11.62 -24.37 -42.44
C ALA A 6 -12.68 -23.62 -41.61
N THR A 7 -13.84 -24.23 -41.35
CA THR A 7 -14.87 -23.65 -40.47
C THR A 7 -14.46 -23.63 -39.00
N LEU A 8 -13.71 -24.64 -38.52
CA LEU A 8 -13.18 -24.64 -37.15
C LEU A 8 -12.14 -23.53 -36.92
N ILE A 9 -11.28 -23.29 -37.91
CA ILE A 9 -10.27 -22.23 -37.86
C ILE A 9 -10.93 -20.84 -37.90
N ALA A 10 -11.98 -20.66 -38.70
CA ALA A 10 -12.73 -19.40 -38.75
C ALA A 10 -13.46 -19.09 -37.42
N LEU A 11 -13.97 -20.12 -36.73
CA LEU A 11 -14.59 -19.94 -35.40
C LEU A 11 -13.58 -19.57 -34.31
N LEU A 12 -12.36 -20.14 -34.37
CA LEU A 12 -11.25 -19.82 -33.46
C LEU A 12 -10.70 -18.40 -33.65
N LEU A 13 -10.75 -17.86 -34.87
CA LEU A 13 -10.31 -16.49 -35.16
C LEU A 13 -11.32 -15.44 -34.71
N PHE A 14 -12.63 -15.76 -34.69
CA PHE A 14 -13.66 -14.84 -34.20
C PHE A 14 -13.66 -14.69 -32.67
N SER A 15 -13.25 -15.71 -31.91
CA SER A 15 -13.16 -15.67 -30.45
C SER A 15 -11.90 -14.95 -29.93
N ALA A 16 -10.85 -14.83 -30.75
CA ALA A 16 -9.65 -14.08 -30.38
C ALA A 16 -9.85 -12.54 -30.44
N SER A 17 -10.80 -12.07 -31.25
CA SER A 17 -11.08 -10.63 -31.46
C SER A 17 -11.75 -9.94 -30.28
N THR A 18 -12.43 -10.69 -29.40
CA THR A 18 -13.16 -10.13 -28.25
C THR A 18 -12.25 -9.85 -27.05
N ILE A 19 -11.05 -10.45 -27.01
CA ILE A 19 -10.09 -10.28 -25.92
C ILE A 19 -9.28 -8.97 -26.10
N ALA A 20 -9.09 -8.51 -27.34
CA ALA A 20 -8.30 -7.31 -27.64
C ALA A 20 -9.05 -5.97 -27.40
N GLN A 21 -10.37 -5.97 -27.25
CA GLN A 21 -11.16 -4.73 -27.10
C GLN A 21 -11.25 -4.17 -25.67
N LYS A 22 -10.74 -4.87 -24.65
CA LYS A 22 -10.88 -4.43 -23.24
C LYS A 22 -9.79 -3.48 -22.73
N ALA A 23 -8.64 -3.39 -23.40
CA ALA A 23 -7.50 -2.62 -22.88
C ALA A 23 -7.68 -1.09 -22.96
N ASN A 24 -8.53 -0.59 -23.86
CA ASN A 24 -8.64 0.85 -24.13
C ASN A 24 -9.66 1.62 -23.26
N ASN A 25 -10.40 0.96 -22.35
CA ASN A 25 -11.45 1.65 -21.59
C ASN A 25 -10.89 2.53 -20.45
N TYR A 26 -9.88 2.04 -19.72
CA TYR A 26 -9.37 2.76 -18.54
C TYR A 26 -8.66 4.07 -18.90
N GLU A 27 -7.94 4.13 -20.02
CA GLU A 27 -7.22 5.33 -20.42
C GLU A 27 -8.16 6.52 -20.62
N ASP A 28 -9.27 6.32 -21.32
CA ASP A 28 -10.25 7.37 -21.58
C ASP A 28 -11.02 7.78 -20.32
N LEU A 29 -11.30 6.82 -19.41
CA LEU A 29 -11.86 7.13 -18.09
C LEU A 29 -10.89 7.98 -17.27
N TRP A 30 -9.59 7.65 -17.26
CA TRP A 30 -8.58 8.45 -16.54
C TRP A 30 -8.34 9.83 -17.17
N LYS A 31 -8.43 9.97 -18.50
CA LYS A 31 -8.44 11.29 -19.16
C LYS A 31 -9.63 12.13 -18.69
N THR A 32 -10.78 11.50 -18.49
CA THR A 32 -11.97 12.18 -17.96
C THR A 32 -11.76 12.63 -16.51
N VAL A 33 -11.17 11.77 -15.67
CA VAL A 33 -10.76 12.14 -14.30
C VAL A 33 -9.81 13.34 -14.34
N GLN A 34 -8.76 13.29 -15.14
CA GLN A 34 -7.78 14.37 -15.29
C GLN A 34 -8.43 15.67 -15.72
N LYS A 35 -9.35 15.63 -16.71
CA LYS A 35 -10.09 16.83 -17.15
C LYS A 35 -10.89 17.47 -16.01
N PHE A 36 -11.48 16.67 -15.12
CA PHE A 36 -12.17 17.20 -13.94
C PHE A 36 -11.19 17.76 -12.89
N GLU A 37 -10.01 17.15 -12.72
CA GLU A 37 -8.95 17.69 -11.85
C GLU A 37 -8.43 19.04 -12.35
N GLU A 38 -8.15 19.17 -13.65
CA GLU A 38 -7.74 20.42 -14.30
C GLU A 38 -8.82 21.51 -14.18
N GLY A 39 -10.09 21.11 -14.14
CA GLY A 39 -11.23 22.00 -13.89
C GLY A 39 -11.49 22.35 -12.43
N ASN A 40 -10.69 21.86 -11.46
CA ASN A 40 -10.95 21.96 -10.03
C ASN A 40 -12.34 21.41 -9.61
N LEU A 41 -12.74 20.28 -10.19
CA LEU A 41 -14.03 19.60 -9.95
C LEU A 41 -13.84 18.26 -9.22
N PRO A 42 -13.37 18.24 -7.96
CA PRO A 42 -13.03 17.01 -7.23
C PRO A 42 -14.22 16.07 -7.07
N LYS A 43 -15.43 16.59 -6.89
CA LYS A 43 -16.65 15.75 -6.80
C LYS A 43 -16.97 15.03 -8.11
N SER A 44 -16.80 15.72 -9.25
CA SER A 44 -16.99 15.11 -10.57
C SER A 44 -15.90 14.08 -10.87
N ALA A 45 -14.66 14.38 -10.49
CA ALA A 45 -13.53 13.47 -10.63
C ALA A 45 -13.74 12.21 -9.77
N LEU A 46 -14.21 12.34 -8.53
CA LEU A 46 -14.54 11.24 -7.65
C LEU A 46 -15.62 10.32 -8.25
N ASN A 47 -16.70 10.90 -8.78
CA ASN A 47 -17.76 10.12 -9.45
C ASN A 47 -17.22 9.29 -10.62
N GLU A 48 -16.24 9.81 -11.37
CA GLU A 48 -15.61 9.07 -12.46
C GLU A 48 -14.70 7.95 -11.93
N VAL A 49 -13.93 8.24 -10.87
CA VAL A 49 -13.12 7.23 -10.17
C VAL A 49 -13.98 6.10 -9.58
N ASP A 50 -15.19 6.37 -9.12
CA ASP A 50 -16.13 5.34 -8.67
C ASP A 50 -16.55 4.38 -9.79
N LYS A 51 -16.75 4.88 -11.01
CA LYS A 51 -17.01 4.04 -12.19
C LYS A 51 -15.81 3.16 -12.54
N ILE A 52 -14.61 3.73 -12.45
CA ILE A 52 -13.36 2.99 -12.64
C ILE A 52 -13.23 1.90 -11.58
N TYR A 53 -13.53 2.20 -10.31
CA TYR A 53 -13.46 1.23 -9.20
C TYR A 53 -14.42 0.07 -9.44
N ALA A 54 -15.67 0.35 -9.79
CA ALA A 54 -16.67 -0.69 -10.07
C ALA A 54 -16.26 -1.59 -11.24
N SER A 55 -15.68 -0.99 -12.30
CA SER A 55 -15.17 -1.74 -13.46
C SER A 55 -13.96 -2.60 -13.09
N ALA A 56 -12.98 -2.02 -12.39
CA ALA A 56 -11.77 -2.71 -11.96
C ALA A 56 -12.09 -3.90 -11.05
N LYS A 57 -13.06 -3.74 -10.15
CA LYS A 57 -13.54 -4.82 -9.28
C LYS A 57 -14.22 -5.94 -10.06
N LYS A 58 -15.11 -5.60 -11.01
CA LYS A 58 -15.78 -6.60 -11.87
C LYS A 58 -14.80 -7.38 -12.74
N GLU A 59 -13.71 -6.74 -13.15
CA GLU A 59 -12.69 -7.31 -14.03
C GLU A 59 -11.50 -7.93 -13.29
N ASN A 60 -11.47 -7.87 -11.95
CA ASN A 60 -10.32 -8.26 -11.13
C ASN A 60 -9.01 -7.55 -11.55
N ASN A 61 -9.10 -6.29 -11.96
CA ASN A 61 -7.96 -5.49 -12.37
C ASN A 61 -7.31 -4.80 -11.16
N ALA A 62 -6.40 -5.51 -10.51
CA ALA A 62 -5.75 -5.06 -9.28
C ALA A 62 -5.01 -3.70 -9.40
N PRO A 63 -4.20 -3.42 -10.44
CA PRO A 63 -3.55 -2.11 -10.59
C PRO A 63 -4.55 -0.95 -10.68
N GLN A 64 -5.64 -1.12 -11.43
CA GLN A 64 -6.66 -0.07 -11.54
C GLN A 64 -7.45 0.09 -10.23
N LEU A 65 -7.77 -1.02 -9.56
CA LEU A 65 -8.41 -1.00 -8.24
C LEU A 65 -7.56 -0.20 -7.25
N LEU A 66 -6.28 -0.51 -7.13
CA LEU A 66 -5.33 0.22 -6.28
C LEU A 66 -5.28 1.71 -6.63
N LYS A 67 -5.19 2.03 -7.93
CA LYS A 67 -5.17 3.43 -8.40
C LYS A 67 -6.41 4.18 -7.96
N THR A 68 -7.59 3.56 -8.07
CA THR A 68 -8.84 4.21 -7.66
C THR A 68 -8.91 4.45 -6.15
N LEU A 69 -8.38 3.55 -5.33
CA LEU A 69 -8.34 3.76 -3.87
C LEU A 69 -7.49 4.98 -3.51
N LEU A 70 -6.31 5.12 -4.12
CA LEU A 70 -5.44 6.28 -3.91
C LEU A 70 -6.13 7.60 -4.33
N PHE A 71 -6.80 7.61 -5.49
CA PHE A 71 -7.52 8.79 -5.95
C PHE A 71 -8.76 9.11 -5.10
N LYS A 72 -9.50 8.09 -4.65
CA LYS A 72 -10.60 8.27 -3.68
C LYS A 72 -10.10 8.92 -2.40
N SER A 73 -8.98 8.44 -1.87
CA SER A 73 -8.35 9.06 -0.70
C SER A 73 -7.94 10.51 -0.96
N LYS A 74 -7.33 10.80 -2.12
CA LYS A 74 -7.00 12.16 -2.53
C LYS A 74 -8.23 13.08 -2.51
N TYR A 75 -9.36 12.65 -3.05
CA TYR A 75 -10.57 13.48 -3.09
C TYR A 75 -11.29 13.55 -1.76
N ALA A 76 -11.28 12.49 -0.95
CA ALA A 76 -11.83 12.51 0.41
C ALA A 76 -11.13 13.58 1.26
N LEU A 77 -9.80 13.72 1.15
CA LEU A 77 -9.04 14.78 1.84
C LEU A 77 -9.47 16.21 1.45
N ILE A 78 -10.17 16.40 0.33
CA ILE A 78 -10.69 17.70 -0.14
C ILE A 78 -12.16 17.88 0.24
N LEU A 79 -12.94 16.80 0.19
CA LEU A 79 -14.40 16.85 0.22
C LEU A 79 -15.03 16.51 1.59
N GLU A 80 -14.31 15.82 2.45
CA GLU A 80 -14.84 15.25 3.70
C GLU A 80 -14.13 15.82 4.94
N GLU A 81 -14.90 15.99 6.01
CA GLU A 81 -14.35 16.19 7.35
C GLU A 81 -13.81 14.85 7.89
N ASP A 82 -12.75 14.89 8.71
CA ASP A 82 -12.12 13.69 9.28
C ASP A 82 -11.71 12.61 8.25
N ALA A 83 -11.45 13.02 7.00
CA ALA A 83 -11.17 12.13 5.88
C ALA A 83 -10.07 11.09 6.16
N GLN A 84 -9.03 11.43 6.93
CA GLN A 84 -7.94 10.50 7.25
C GLN A 84 -8.45 9.23 7.98
N LEU A 85 -9.44 9.36 8.87
CA LEU A 85 -10.03 8.22 9.58
C LEU A 85 -10.85 7.34 8.63
N ASN A 86 -11.67 7.96 7.79
CA ASN A 86 -12.46 7.24 6.79
C ASN A 86 -11.57 6.51 5.78
N ILE A 87 -10.47 7.14 5.36
CA ILE A 87 -9.48 6.56 4.45
C ILE A 87 -8.86 5.31 5.07
N ILE A 88 -8.31 5.41 6.29
CA ILE A 88 -7.69 4.27 6.98
C ILE A 88 -8.67 3.11 7.15
N ASN A 89 -9.91 3.39 7.58
CA ASN A 89 -10.95 2.38 7.72
C ASN A 89 -11.32 1.71 6.38
N SER A 90 -11.32 2.48 5.29
CA SER A 90 -11.54 1.95 3.94
C SER A 90 -10.40 1.03 3.50
N PHE A 91 -9.15 1.39 3.78
CA PHE A 91 -7.99 0.52 3.51
C PHE A 91 -8.03 -0.77 4.33
N ASN A 92 -8.32 -0.70 5.64
CA ASN A 92 -8.51 -1.89 6.48
C ASN A 92 -9.58 -2.83 5.90
N THR A 93 -10.71 -2.26 5.47
CA THR A 93 -11.81 -3.02 4.86
C THR A 93 -11.38 -3.67 3.55
N GLU A 94 -10.65 -2.97 2.69
CA GLU A 94 -10.20 -3.53 1.40
C GLU A 94 -9.11 -4.60 1.60
N ILE A 95 -8.18 -4.40 2.54
CA ILE A 95 -7.14 -5.37 2.91
C ILE A 95 -7.76 -6.71 3.32
N SER A 96 -8.84 -6.69 4.10
CA SER A 96 -9.52 -7.92 4.54
C SER A 96 -10.19 -8.73 3.41
N LYS A 97 -10.36 -8.13 2.22
CA LYS A 97 -11.07 -8.73 1.07
C LYS A 97 -10.15 -8.96 -0.13
N THR A 98 -8.87 -8.61 -0.01
CA THR A 98 -7.91 -8.59 -1.10
C THR A 98 -6.90 -9.71 -0.94
N GLU A 99 -6.64 -10.42 -2.02
CA GLU A 99 -5.64 -11.50 -2.07
C GLU A 99 -4.23 -10.97 -2.42
N LEU A 100 -3.22 -11.79 -2.13
CA LEU A 100 -1.84 -11.54 -2.55
C LEU A 100 -1.72 -11.61 -4.09
N PRO A 101 -0.84 -10.81 -4.73
CA PRO A 101 0.10 -9.85 -4.12
C PRO A 101 -0.48 -8.44 -3.93
N THR A 102 -1.72 -8.17 -4.37
CA THR A 102 -2.37 -6.85 -4.24
C THR A 102 -2.47 -6.41 -2.78
N LYS A 103 -2.74 -7.37 -1.87
CA LYS A 103 -2.78 -7.12 -0.43
C LYS A 103 -1.46 -6.53 0.09
N ASN A 104 -0.31 -7.00 -0.40
CA ASN A 104 1.00 -6.49 0.02
C ASN A 104 1.11 -4.98 -0.21
N ILE A 105 0.60 -4.47 -1.33
CA ILE A 105 0.64 -3.05 -1.66
C ILE A 105 -0.29 -2.26 -0.73
N LEU A 106 -1.50 -2.76 -0.47
CA LEU A 106 -2.44 -2.10 0.45
C LEU A 106 -1.88 -2.01 1.87
N GLU A 107 -1.26 -3.08 2.37
CA GLU A 107 -0.57 -3.10 3.67
C GLU A 107 0.56 -2.06 3.73
N SER A 108 1.37 -1.96 2.66
CA SER A 108 2.43 -0.94 2.57
C SER A 108 1.87 0.48 2.52
N VAL A 109 0.74 0.71 1.86
CA VAL A 109 0.08 2.02 1.83
C VAL A 109 -0.47 2.37 3.21
N LEU A 110 -1.13 1.42 3.88
CA LEU A 110 -1.68 1.62 5.22
C LEU A 110 -0.59 1.93 6.26
N ALA A 111 0.53 1.20 6.22
CA ALA A 111 1.69 1.50 7.05
C ALA A 111 2.19 2.95 6.83
N ASN A 112 2.25 3.40 5.58
CA ASN A 112 2.64 4.77 5.24
C ASN A 112 1.61 5.81 5.71
N LEU A 113 0.31 5.52 5.66
CA LEU A 113 -0.73 6.42 6.16
C LEU A 113 -0.58 6.64 7.67
N TYR A 114 -0.36 5.57 8.45
CA TYR A 114 -0.09 5.69 9.87
C TYR A 114 1.23 6.44 10.14
N TRP A 115 2.28 6.16 9.36
CA TRP A 115 3.55 6.86 9.50
C TRP A 115 3.43 8.35 9.22
N GLN A 116 2.76 8.74 8.13
CA GLN A 116 2.49 10.12 7.80
C GLN A 116 1.66 10.82 8.88
N TYR A 117 0.64 10.16 9.41
CA TYR A 117 -0.15 10.70 10.51
C TYR A 117 0.71 10.98 11.74
N TYR A 118 1.55 10.01 12.13
CA TYR A 118 2.48 10.20 13.22
C TYR A 118 3.42 11.39 12.96
N GLN A 119 4.06 11.46 11.80
CA GLN A 119 4.99 12.53 11.46
C GLN A 119 4.33 13.92 11.52
N GLN A 120 3.09 14.04 11.04
CA GLN A 120 2.32 15.28 11.08
C GLN A 120 1.87 15.67 12.50
N ASN A 121 1.73 14.70 13.40
CA ASN A 121 1.21 14.89 14.75
C ASN A 121 2.24 14.59 15.84
N ARG A 122 3.52 14.54 15.49
CA ARG A 122 4.62 14.08 16.33
C ARG A 122 4.65 14.74 17.71
N TRP A 123 4.42 16.06 17.77
CA TRP A 123 4.34 16.83 19.02
C TRP A 123 3.24 16.31 19.95
N LYS A 124 2.07 15.92 19.43
CA LYS A 124 0.96 15.38 20.24
C LYS A 124 1.31 14.05 20.88
N PHE A 125 2.18 13.25 20.26
CA PHE A 125 2.57 11.94 20.78
C PHE A 125 3.57 12.05 21.92
N TYR A 126 4.35 13.12 22.01
CA TYR A 126 5.26 13.35 23.14
C TYR A 126 4.52 13.73 24.43
N ASP A 127 3.33 14.31 24.30
CA ASP A 127 2.50 14.67 25.46
C ASP A 127 1.57 13.54 25.92
N ARG A 128 1.56 12.38 25.22
CA ARG A 128 0.70 11.24 25.56
C ARG A 128 1.36 10.32 26.57
N THR A 129 0.60 9.91 27.59
CA THR A 129 0.95 8.80 28.47
C THR A 129 0.80 7.46 27.73
N THR A 130 1.73 6.55 27.96
CA THR A 130 1.63 5.16 27.49
C THR A 130 0.38 4.49 28.06
N ALA A 131 -0.37 3.78 27.23
CA ALA A 131 -1.53 2.99 27.60
C ALA A 131 -1.19 1.50 27.49
N GLU A 132 -1.63 0.68 28.45
CA GLU A 132 -1.40 -0.77 28.43
C GLU A 132 -2.15 -1.48 27.28
N SER A 133 -3.18 -0.84 26.72
CA SER A 133 -3.97 -1.37 25.61
C SER A 133 -4.50 -0.24 24.72
N LYS A 134 -4.88 -0.58 23.48
CA LYS A 134 -5.55 0.35 22.56
C LYS A 134 -6.81 0.90 23.21
N VAL A 135 -6.84 2.20 23.50
CA VAL A 135 -8.01 2.88 24.06
C VAL A 135 -9.23 2.72 23.15
N ASP A 136 -9.01 2.83 21.83
CA ASP A 136 -9.98 2.51 20.79
C ASP A 136 -9.27 1.75 19.66
N THR A 137 -9.76 0.57 19.28
CA THR A 137 -9.15 -0.22 18.19
C THR A 137 -9.46 0.32 16.81
N ALA A 138 -10.52 1.12 16.66
CA ALA A 138 -10.95 1.71 15.40
C ALA A 138 -10.43 3.14 15.21
N ASP A 139 -10.22 3.90 16.30
CA ASP A 139 -9.71 5.28 16.22
C ASP A 139 -8.23 5.39 16.61
N TYR A 140 -7.38 5.35 15.58
CA TYR A 140 -5.92 5.49 15.72
C TYR A 140 -5.47 6.85 16.29
N ARG A 141 -6.35 7.86 16.28
CA ARG A 141 -6.04 9.18 16.85
C ARG A 141 -5.87 9.11 18.37
N THR A 142 -6.41 8.07 19.01
CA THR A 142 -6.32 7.82 20.46
C THR A 142 -5.08 7.01 20.86
N TRP A 143 -4.35 6.44 19.90
CA TRP A 143 -3.24 5.53 20.18
C TRP A 143 -2.06 6.27 20.79
N ASP A 144 -1.35 5.60 21.70
CA ASP A 144 -0.07 6.09 22.18
C ASP A 144 1.05 5.85 21.15
N LEU A 145 2.25 6.34 21.46
CA LEU A 145 3.41 6.22 20.58
C LEU A 145 3.78 4.76 20.30
N GLN A 146 3.72 3.92 21.33
CA GLN A 146 4.07 2.51 21.22
C GLN A 146 3.13 1.76 20.29
N THR A 147 1.83 1.99 20.45
CA THR A 147 0.77 1.37 19.66
C THR A 147 0.88 1.76 18.20
N ILE A 148 0.96 3.06 17.87
CA ILE A 148 1.00 3.48 16.46
C ILE A 148 2.23 2.93 15.73
N PHE A 149 3.38 2.84 16.41
CA PHE A 149 4.58 2.25 15.80
C PHE A 149 4.50 0.73 15.66
N ALA A 150 3.91 0.04 16.64
CA ALA A 150 3.67 -1.39 16.52
C ALA A 150 2.75 -1.70 15.33
N GLU A 151 1.74 -0.87 15.08
CA GLU A 151 0.84 -1.01 13.93
C GLU A 151 1.54 -0.69 12.61
N ILE A 152 2.34 0.38 12.54
CA ILE A 152 3.15 0.69 11.35
C ILE A 152 4.10 -0.49 11.04
N HIS A 153 4.78 -1.02 12.06
CA HIS A 153 5.65 -2.17 11.93
C HIS A 153 4.89 -3.40 11.43
N LEU A 154 3.75 -3.73 12.05
CA LEU A 154 2.90 -4.85 11.66
C LEU A 154 2.50 -4.78 10.19
N HIS A 155 2.01 -3.62 9.73
CA HIS A 155 1.59 -3.46 8.34
C HIS A 155 2.77 -3.50 7.35
N PHE A 156 3.95 -3.00 7.71
CA PHE A 156 5.15 -3.21 6.90
C PHE A 156 5.62 -4.66 6.88
N GLN A 157 5.47 -5.42 7.97
CA GLN A 157 5.76 -6.86 7.96
C GLN A 157 4.76 -7.62 7.09
N ASN A 158 3.47 -7.29 7.19
CA ASN A 158 2.43 -7.86 6.34
C ASN A 158 2.63 -7.53 4.86
N SER A 159 3.12 -6.34 4.54
CA SER A 159 3.44 -5.98 3.15
C SER A 159 4.56 -6.85 2.59
N LEU A 160 5.47 -7.36 3.41
CA LEU A 160 6.57 -8.24 3.00
C LEU A 160 6.26 -9.74 3.13
N GLN A 161 5.05 -10.11 3.57
CA GLN A 161 4.64 -11.51 3.64
C GLN A 161 4.65 -12.19 2.27
N ASN A 162 5.00 -13.48 2.27
CA ASN A 162 5.17 -14.29 1.06
C ASN A 162 6.27 -13.72 0.14
N GLU A 163 7.46 -13.56 0.71
CA GLU A 163 8.67 -13.03 0.06
C GLU A 163 8.91 -13.64 -1.33
N VAL A 164 8.82 -14.96 -1.46
CA VAL A 164 9.04 -15.66 -2.74
C VAL A 164 8.05 -15.20 -3.82
N LEU A 165 6.78 -15.00 -3.47
CA LEU A 165 5.78 -14.49 -4.40
C LEU A 165 6.10 -13.04 -4.79
N ALA A 166 6.41 -12.18 -3.81
CA ALA A 166 6.73 -10.78 -4.05
C ALA A 166 7.99 -10.59 -4.90
N GLN A 167 9.02 -11.42 -4.70
CA GLN A 167 10.26 -11.42 -5.50
C GLN A 167 10.04 -11.93 -6.92
N LYS A 168 9.06 -12.81 -7.13
CA LYS A 168 8.69 -13.29 -8.49
C LYS A 168 7.73 -12.38 -9.22
N THR A 169 7.15 -11.39 -8.53
CA THR A 169 6.17 -10.48 -9.10
C THR A 169 6.89 -9.29 -9.73
N ASP A 170 6.84 -9.19 -11.05
CA ASP A 170 7.40 -8.06 -11.80
C ASP A 170 6.65 -6.76 -11.44
N LEU A 171 7.41 -5.73 -11.04
CA LEU A 171 6.86 -4.42 -10.69
C LEU A 171 6.16 -3.74 -11.87
N ASN A 172 6.48 -4.10 -13.12
CA ASN A 172 5.81 -3.62 -14.33
C ASN A 172 4.30 -3.88 -14.32
N ASN A 173 3.85 -4.94 -13.65
CA ASN A 173 2.43 -5.26 -13.51
C ASN A 173 1.66 -4.14 -12.78
N PHE A 174 2.35 -3.30 -12.01
CA PHE A 174 1.78 -2.22 -11.21
C PHE A 174 2.10 -0.82 -11.74
N ASN A 175 2.58 -0.68 -12.98
CA ASN A 175 2.94 0.63 -13.57
C ASN A 175 1.83 1.69 -13.47
N ALA A 176 0.56 1.28 -13.48
CA ALA A 176 -0.57 2.19 -13.40
C ALA A 176 -0.61 3.02 -12.09
N ILE A 177 0.00 2.53 -11.01
CA ILE A 177 0.01 3.18 -9.69
C ILE A 177 1.37 3.78 -9.31
N LEU A 178 2.35 3.69 -10.19
CA LEU A 178 3.71 4.14 -9.92
C LEU A 178 4.01 5.43 -10.67
N GLU A 179 4.79 6.30 -10.03
CA GLU A 179 5.48 7.36 -10.74
C GLU A 179 6.72 6.75 -11.44
N LEU A 180 6.67 6.64 -12.77
CA LEU A 180 7.69 5.97 -13.53
C LEU A 180 8.90 6.87 -13.76
N GLN A 181 10.04 6.48 -13.20
CA GLN A 181 11.32 7.13 -13.43
C GLN A 181 12.22 6.25 -14.31
N LYS A 182 12.96 6.89 -15.23
CA LYS A 182 13.89 6.20 -16.13
C LYS A 182 14.89 5.37 -15.32
N ASP A 183 15.16 4.15 -15.77
CA ASP A 183 16.15 3.23 -15.18
C ASP A 183 15.91 2.83 -13.71
N SER A 184 14.82 3.30 -13.07
CA SER A 184 14.55 3.03 -11.65
C SER A 184 14.35 1.55 -11.32
N LYS A 185 13.82 0.78 -12.27
CA LYS A 185 13.57 -0.67 -12.14
C LYS A 185 14.82 -1.52 -12.32
N ILE A 186 15.96 -0.93 -12.71
CA ILE A 186 17.25 -1.63 -12.65
C ILE A 186 17.59 -1.96 -11.19
N PHE A 187 17.27 -1.04 -10.28
CA PHE A 187 17.56 -1.19 -8.86
C PHE A 187 16.42 -1.83 -8.06
N ARG A 188 15.18 -1.74 -8.56
CA ARG A 188 13.98 -2.27 -7.91
C ARG A 188 13.03 -2.92 -8.94
N PRO A 189 13.43 -4.06 -9.52
CA PRO A 189 12.64 -4.73 -10.57
C PRO A 189 11.39 -5.43 -10.04
N THR A 190 11.39 -5.87 -8.78
CA THR A 190 10.31 -6.70 -8.22
C THR A 190 9.41 -5.91 -7.29
N LEU A 191 8.22 -6.46 -7.03
CA LEU A 191 7.33 -5.93 -5.99
C LEU A 191 8.02 -5.95 -4.61
N TYR A 192 8.79 -7.00 -4.30
CA TYR A 192 9.53 -7.07 -3.04
C TYR A 192 10.52 -5.92 -2.87
N ASP A 193 11.28 -5.58 -3.91
CA ASP A 193 12.25 -4.48 -3.86
C ASP A 193 11.57 -3.13 -3.60
N PHE A 194 10.41 -2.92 -4.24
CA PHE A 194 9.61 -1.71 -4.05
C PHE A 194 9.04 -1.60 -2.63
N LEU A 195 8.43 -2.67 -2.12
CA LEU A 195 7.82 -2.67 -0.78
C LEU A 195 8.87 -2.55 0.33
N SER A 196 10.01 -3.21 0.16
CA SER A 196 11.15 -3.12 1.10
C SER A 196 11.72 -1.71 1.12
N HIS A 197 11.82 -1.07 -0.04
CA HIS A 197 12.25 0.32 -0.13
C HIS A 197 11.26 1.27 0.56
N ASN A 198 9.95 1.07 0.39
CA ASN A 198 8.94 1.91 1.05
C ASN A 198 8.99 1.81 2.58
N ALA A 199 9.32 0.63 3.12
CA ALA A 199 9.43 0.44 4.57
C ALA A 199 10.71 1.06 5.16
N LEU A 200 11.70 1.35 4.32
CA LEU A 200 13.04 1.76 4.75
C LEU A 200 13.04 3.09 5.51
N ASP A 201 12.21 4.05 5.10
CA ASP A 201 12.16 5.37 5.74
C ASP A 201 11.67 5.29 7.19
N PHE A 202 10.72 4.39 7.47
CA PHE A 202 10.29 4.10 8.83
C PHE A 202 11.44 3.47 9.65
N TYR A 203 12.01 2.37 9.16
CA TYR A 203 13.05 1.62 9.89
C TYR A 203 14.38 2.35 10.07
N LYS A 204 14.69 3.34 9.23
CA LYS A 204 15.88 4.20 9.40
C LYS A 204 15.76 5.15 10.59
N THR A 205 14.56 5.41 11.08
CA THR A 205 14.34 6.41 12.13
C THR A 205 14.67 5.82 13.49
N SER A 206 15.53 6.48 14.28
CA SER A 206 15.94 6.02 15.62
C SER A 206 14.78 5.90 16.61
N GLU A 207 13.70 6.64 16.37
CA GLU A 207 12.49 6.65 17.20
C GLU A 207 11.73 5.33 17.15
N THR A 208 11.98 4.48 16.13
CA THR A 208 11.35 3.14 16.06
C THR A 208 11.79 2.21 17.19
N SER A 209 12.87 2.57 17.88
CA SER A 209 13.40 1.86 19.05
C SER A 209 12.72 2.35 20.34
N ILE A 210 11.39 2.25 20.43
CA ILE A 210 10.59 2.85 21.52
C ILE A 210 10.96 2.30 22.91
N ALA A 211 11.34 1.02 22.98
CA ALA A 211 11.65 0.34 24.23
C ALA A 211 13.14 -0.05 24.38
N ASN A 212 13.97 0.24 23.39
CA ASN A 212 15.38 -0.12 23.41
C ASN A 212 16.24 1.07 23.00
N PRO A 213 17.28 1.43 23.76
CA PRO A 213 18.23 2.43 23.31
C PRO A 213 18.84 1.98 21.98
N VAL A 214 19.07 2.94 21.06
CA VAL A 214 19.74 2.72 19.76
C VAL A 214 21.05 1.94 19.92
N TYR A 215 21.71 2.12 21.07
CA TYR A 215 22.80 1.28 21.56
C TYR A 215 22.36 0.61 22.86
N LYS A 216 21.83 -0.61 22.76
CA LYS A 216 21.62 -1.46 23.93
C LYS A 216 22.97 -1.99 24.40
N PHE A 217 23.44 -1.44 25.51
CA PHE A 217 24.60 -2.01 26.19
C PHE A 217 24.21 -3.39 26.69
N GLU A 218 24.78 -4.42 26.08
CA GLU A 218 24.67 -5.80 26.53
C GLU A 218 26.06 -6.25 26.99
N ILE A 219 26.13 -6.80 28.19
CA ILE A 219 27.36 -7.44 28.68
C ILE A 219 27.46 -8.77 27.95
N SER A 220 28.33 -8.83 26.95
CA SER A 220 28.49 -9.99 26.07
C SER A 220 29.25 -11.16 26.70
N ASP A 221 29.80 -10.96 27.91
CA ASP A 221 30.64 -11.96 28.58
C ASP A 221 30.49 -11.83 30.10
N GLU A 222 30.10 -12.93 30.74
CA GLU A 222 29.85 -13.02 32.17
C GLU A 222 31.12 -12.73 33.00
N LYS A 223 32.32 -12.89 32.42
CA LYS A 223 33.58 -12.51 33.08
C LYS A 223 33.63 -11.04 33.47
N TYR A 224 32.92 -10.16 32.75
CA TYR A 224 32.85 -8.74 33.08
C TYR A 224 32.01 -8.47 34.35
N LEU A 225 31.29 -9.49 34.84
CA LEU A 225 30.57 -9.49 36.11
C LEU A 225 31.30 -10.29 37.21
N ALA A 226 32.46 -10.86 36.90
CA ALA A 226 33.22 -11.67 37.86
C ALA A 226 33.83 -10.82 38.98
N ASN A 227 34.09 -11.46 40.13
CA ASN A 227 34.70 -10.78 41.27
C ASN A 227 36.12 -10.33 40.92
N PHE A 228 36.61 -9.28 41.60
CA PHE A 228 37.97 -8.74 41.38
C PHE A 228 39.09 -9.80 41.52
N LYS A 229 38.85 -10.89 42.26
CA LYS A 229 39.82 -11.99 42.41
C LYS A 229 39.92 -12.92 41.19
N ASP A 230 38.94 -12.87 40.30
CA ASP A 230 38.82 -13.74 39.12
C ASP A 230 39.19 -13.00 37.82
N PHE A 231 39.64 -11.74 37.93
CA PHE A 231 40.16 -10.90 36.85
C PHE A 231 41.67 -10.96 36.72
#